data_AF-A0A2E5Y8S3-F1
#
_entry.id   AF-A0A2E5Y8S3-F1
#
_cell.length_a   1.000
_cell.length_b   1.000
_cell.length_c   1.000
_cell.angle_alpha   90.00
_cell.angle_beta   90.00
_cell.angle_gamma   90.00
#
_symmetry.space_group_name_H-M   'P 1'
#
loop_
_entity.id
_entity.type
_entity.pdbx_description
1 polymer ?
#
loop_
_entity_poly.entity_id
_entity_poly.type
_entity_poly.pdbx_seq_one_letter_code
_entity_poly.pdbx_strand_id
1 'polypeptide(L)'
;MSDKINEVIQDVAVKHGVVLSKDDPVLILQTMNEKLLEENQKAQQEMLAQFKEEMENISSMWKNDAKEKAEKVLNAALSSSKEILRQASSESAQVMKKLISDSLKEARELTKETRKINRFSLLSSAAMLTVSCAFMLFFLINFLR
;
A
#
# COMPACT_ATOMS: atom_id res chain seq x y z
N MET A 1 48.55 -39.73 -16.00
CA MET A 1 49.61 -39.22 -15.09
C MET A 1 50.99 -39.69 -15.48
N SER A 2 51.22 -41.00 -15.70
CA SER A 2 52.51 -41.55 -16.19
C SER A 2 53.10 -40.79 -17.38
N ASP A 3 52.28 -40.45 -18.38
CA ASP A 3 52.79 -39.84 -19.61
C ASP A 3 53.28 -38.41 -19.42
N LYS A 4 52.59 -37.62 -18.57
CA LYS A 4 53.03 -36.26 -18.22
C LYS A 4 54.34 -36.25 -17.46
N ILE A 5 54.55 -37.18 -16.53
CA ILE A 5 55.81 -37.27 -15.79
C ILE A 5 56.96 -37.71 -16.71
N ASN A 6 56.73 -38.67 -17.61
CA ASN A 6 57.75 -39.08 -18.59
C ASN A 6 58.12 -37.93 -19.54
N GLU A 7 57.13 -37.13 -19.96
CA GLU A 7 57.34 -35.94 -20.76
C GLU A 7 58.18 -34.90 -19.99
N VAL A 8 57.89 -34.65 -18.72
CA VAL A 8 58.69 -33.76 -17.86
C VAL A 8 60.12 -34.27 -17.67
N ILE A 9 60.32 -35.57 -17.45
CA ILE A 9 61.67 -36.17 -17.33
C ILE A 9 62.46 -35.96 -18.62
N GLN A 10 61.83 -36.18 -19.78
CA GLN A 10 62.45 -35.98 -21.08
C GLN A 10 62.79 -34.51 -21.33
N ASP A 11 61.88 -33.60 -20.97
CA ASP A 11 62.08 -32.15 -21.12
C ASP A 11 63.24 -31.64 -20.25
N VAL A 12 63.35 -32.13 -19.01
CA VAL A 12 64.47 -31.80 -18.12
C VAL A 12 65.80 -32.33 -18.68
N ALA A 13 65.80 -33.55 -19.21
CA ALA A 13 66.99 -34.12 -19.84
C ALA A 13 67.45 -33.32 -21.07
N VAL A 14 66.53 -32.87 -21.93
CA VAL A 14 66.84 -32.10 -23.13
C VAL A 14 67.30 -30.67 -22.79
N LYS A 15 66.63 -29.98 -21.86
CA LYS A 15 66.92 -28.57 -21.54
C LYS A 15 68.11 -28.39 -20.61
N HIS A 16 68.32 -29.33 -19.69
CA HIS A 16 69.29 -29.18 -18.61
C HIS A 16 70.40 -30.23 -18.63
N GLY A 17 70.31 -31.24 -19.52
CA GLY A 17 71.33 -32.28 -19.65
C GLY A 17 71.39 -33.25 -18.46
N VAL A 18 70.36 -33.26 -17.59
CA VAL A 18 70.30 -34.08 -16.39
C VAL A 18 69.31 -35.22 -16.58
N VAL A 19 69.75 -36.45 -16.38
CA VAL A 19 68.89 -37.64 -16.43
C VAL A 19 68.32 -37.91 -15.04
N LEU A 20 67.01 -37.76 -14.89
CA LEU A 20 66.30 -38.07 -13.65
C LEU A 20 65.93 -39.55 -13.60
N SER A 21 66.24 -40.21 -12.48
CA SER A 21 65.75 -41.57 -12.19
C SER A 21 64.36 -41.52 -11.57
N LYS A 22 63.60 -42.62 -11.62
CA LYS A 22 62.26 -42.71 -10.97
C LYS A 22 62.30 -42.47 -9.46
N ASP A 23 63.42 -42.78 -8.81
CA ASP A 23 63.63 -42.58 -7.37
C ASP A 23 64.28 -41.21 -7.06
N ASP A 24 64.38 -40.33 -8.04
CA ASP A 24 64.96 -39.00 -7.85
C ASP A 24 64.09 -38.17 -6.89
N PRO A 25 64.67 -37.58 -5.82
CA PRO A 25 63.94 -36.75 -4.86
C PRO A 25 63.13 -35.61 -5.51
N VAL A 26 63.59 -35.08 -6.65
CA VAL A 26 62.88 -34.01 -7.38
C VAL A 26 61.54 -34.51 -7.92
N LEU A 27 61.47 -35.76 -8.42
CA LEU A 27 60.22 -36.36 -8.89
C LEU A 27 59.27 -36.72 -7.76
N ILE A 28 59.80 -37.10 -6.60
CA ILE A 28 59.00 -37.32 -5.38
C ILE A 28 58.35 -35.99 -4.94
N LEU A 29 59.12 -34.90 -4.92
CA LEU A 29 58.59 -33.56 -4.61
C LEU A 29 57.53 -33.11 -5.62
N GLN A 30 57.74 -33.38 -6.91
CA GLN A 30 56.73 -33.07 -7.93
C GLN A 30 55.43 -33.84 -7.69
N THR A 31 55.52 -35.13 -7.38
CA THR A 31 54.35 -35.97 -7.07
C THR A 31 53.60 -35.46 -5.84
N MET A 32 54.34 -35.10 -4.78
CA MET A 32 53.75 -34.50 -3.58
C MET A 32 53.08 -33.16 -3.87
N ASN A 33 53.69 -32.31 -4.70
CA ASN A 33 53.15 -31.01 -5.07
C ASN A 33 51.88 -31.15 -5.92
N GLU A 34 51.85 -32.06 -6.89
CA GLU A 34 50.64 -32.35 -7.67
C GLU A 34 49.50 -32.81 -6.77
N LYS A 35 49.76 -33.72 -5.83
CA LYS A 35 48.75 -34.18 -4.87
C LYS A 35 48.26 -33.03 -3.97
N LEU A 36 49.17 -32.19 -3.49
CA LEU A 36 48.81 -31.01 -2.68
C LEU A 36 47.95 -30.02 -3.47
N LEU A 37 48.23 -29.81 -4.76
CA LEU A 37 47.45 -28.94 -5.63
C LEU A 37 46.05 -29.50 -5.88
N GLU A 38 45.92 -30.81 -6.09
CA GLU A 38 44.63 -31.49 -6.23
C GLU A 38 43.80 -31.39 -4.95
N GLU A 39 44.41 -31.64 -3.79
CA GLU A 39 43.75 -31.51 -2.49
C GLU A 39 43.32 -30.06 -2.22
N ASN A 40 44.17 -29.07 -2.56
CA ASN A 40 43.81 -27.66 -2.44
C ASN A 40 42.66 -27.27 -3.38
N GLN A 41 42.67 -27.72 -4.64
CA GLN A 41 41.55 -27.47 -5.55
C GLN A 41 40.25 -28.04 -5.02
N LYS A 42 40.29 -29.27 -4.48
CA LYS A 42 39.11 -29.90 -3.90
C LYS A 42 38.60 -29.12 -2.68
N ALA A 43 39.49 -28.75 -1.76
CA ALA A 43 39.13 -27.95 -0.59
C ALA A 43 38.55 -26.58 -0.98
N GLN A 44 39.11 -25.93 -2.00
CA GLN A 44 38.58 -24.67 -2.53
C GLN A 44 37.19 -24.86 -3.16
N GLN A 45 36.96 -25.93 -3.90
CA GLN A 45 35.64 -26.24 -4.47
C GLN A 45 34.59 -26.49 -3.39
N GLU A 46 34.94 -27.25 -2.34
CA GLU A 46 34.05 -27.50 -1.20
C GLU A 46 33.72 -26.19 -0.46
N MET A 47 34.71 -25.33 -0.22
CA MET A 47 34.51 -24.03 0.40
C MET A 47 33.60 -23.11 -0.45
N LEU A 48 33.79 -23.09 -1.77
CA LEU A 48 32.94 -22.31 -2.68
C LEU A 48 31.51 -22.84 -2.73
N ALA A 49 31.32 -24.16 -2.65
CA ALA A 49 30.00 -24.77 -2.58
C ALA A 49 29.26 -24.36 -1.30
N GLN A 50 29.94 -24.42 -0.14
CA GLN A 50 29.38 -23.96 1.13
C GLN A 50 29.04 -22.48 1.11
N PHE A 51 29.95 -21.63 0.59
CA PHE A 51 29.72 -20.20 0.49
C PHE A 51 28.48 -19.88 -0.38
N LYS A 52 28.30 -20.61 -1.48
CA LYS A 52 27.12 -20.47 -2.34
C LYS A 52 25.84 -20.87 -1.60
N GLU A 53 25.86 -21.98 -0.87
CA GLU A 53 24.72 -22.44 -0.07
C GLU A 53 24.34 -21.41 1.01
N GLU A 54 25.32 -20.88 1.74
CA GLU A 54 25.10 -19.82 2.74
C GLU A 54 24.52 -18.55 2.09
N MET A 55 25.02 -18.16 0.93
CA MET A 55 24.52 -17.00 0.20
C MET A 55 23.06 -17.19 -0.25
N GLU A 56 22.71 -18.39 -0.74
CA GLU A 56 21.33 -18.74 -1.10
C GLU A 56 20.41 -18.71 0.12
N ASN A 57 20.88 -19.22 1.27
CA ASN A 57 20.13 -19.19 2.52
C ASN A 57 19.88 -17.75 3.00
N ILE A 58 20.93 -16.92 3.10
CA ILE A 58 20.81 -15.51 3.49
C ILE A 58 19.89 -14.75 2.54
N SER A 59 20.03 -14.96 1.23
CA SER A 59 19.17 -14.34 0.21
C SER A 59 17.70 -14.74 0.40
N SER A 60 17.42 -16.01 0.68
CA SER A 60 16.08 -16.50 0.97
C SER A 60 15.50 -15.87 2.24
N MET A 61 16.29 -15.78 3.32
CA MET A 61 15.90 -15.10 4.55
C MET A 61 15.58 -13.62 4.28
N TRP A 62 16.45 -12.90 3.59
CA TRP A 62 16.26 -11.49 3.25
C TRP A 62 15.00 -11.27 2.41
N LYS A 63 14.72 -12.16 1.45
CA LYS A 63 13.49 -12.11 0.66
C LYS A 63 12.24 -12.23 1.55
N ASN A 64 12.26 -13.15 2.51
CA ASN A 64 11.14 -13.36 3.42
C ASN A 64 10.97 -12.17 4.37
N ASP A 65 12.07 -11.68 4.96
CA ASP A 65 12.06 -10.51 5.85
C ASP A 65 11.58 -9.25 5.13
N ALA A 66 12.03 -9.03 3.89
CA ALA A 66 11.60 -7.91 3.06
C ALA A 66 10.09 -8.00 2.76
N LYS A 67 9.59 -9.20 2.45
CA LYS A 67 8.16 -9.45 2.24
C LYS A 67 7.36 -9.16 3.51
N GLU A 68 7.77 -9.68 4.65
CA GLU A 68 7.07 -9.47 5.93
C GLU A 68 7.02 -7.98 6.29
N LYS A 69 8.14 -7.27 6.16
CA LYS A 69 8.20 -5.81 6.40
C LYS A 69 7.30 -5.04 5.43
N ALA A 70 7.30 -5.40 4.16
CA ALA A 70 6.43 -4.77 3.16
C ALA A 70 4.95 -5.00 3.49
N GLU A 71 4.56 -6.22 3.83
CA GLU A 71 3.18 -6.55 4.24
C GLU A 71 2.78 -5.80 5.51
N LYS A 72 3.67 -5.71 6.51
CA LYS A 72 3.39 -4.96 7.75
C LYS A 72 3.18 -3.47 7.50
N VAL A 73 4.05 -2.85 6.69
CA VAL A 73 3.92 -1.44 6.32
C VAL A 73 2.64 -1.20 5.51
N LEU A 74 2.36 -2.07 4.54
CA LEU A 74 1.16 -1.98 3.71
C LEU A 74 -0.11 -2.11 4.56
N ASN A 75 -0.16 -3.09 5.47
CA ASN A 75 -1.31 -3.29 6.36
C ASN A 75 -1.50 -2.11 7.33
N ALA A 76 -0.41 -1.55 7.87
CA ALA A 76 -0.49 -0.36 8.70
C ALA A 76 -1.03 0.85 7.92
N ALA A 77 -0.53 1.08 6.70
CA ALA A 77 -1.01 2.14 5.82
C ALA A 77 -2.48 1.95 5.43
N LEU A 78 -2.89 0.72 5.11
CA LEU A 78 -4.26 0.38 4.75
C LEU A 78 -5.21 0.58 5.93
N SER A 79 -4.82 0.15 7.14
CA SER A 79 -5.59 0.36 8.36
C SER A 79 -5.76 1.85 8.65
N SER A 80 -4.69 2.63 8.54
CA SER A 80 -4.76 4.08 8.69
C SER A 80 -5.67 4.73 7.64
N SER A 81 -5.59 4.29 6.39
CA SER A 81 -6.40 4.83 5.30
C SER A 81 -7.89 4.52 5.50
N LYS A 82 -8.21 3.32 5.98
CA LYS A 82 -9.58 2.92 6.32
C LYS A 82 -10.15 3.78 7.44
N GLU A 83 -9.35 4.10 8.44
CA GLU A 83 -9.79 4.96 9.55
C GLU A 83 -10.05 6.40 9.06
N ILE A 84 -9.13 6.97 8.28
CA ILE A 84 -9.32 8.30 7.68
C ILE A 84 -10.58 8.32 6.81
N LEU A 85 -10.82 7.29 6.00
CA LEU A 85 -12.02 7.20 5.17
C LEU A 85 -13.30 7.07 5.99
N ARG A 86 -13.27 6.29 7.09
CA ARG A 86 -14.42 6.20 8.01
C ARG A 86 -14.69 7.55 8.67
N GLN A 87 -13.66 8.24 9.14
CA GLN A 87 -13.79 9.54 9.76
C GLN A 87 -14.36 10.56 8.78
N ALA A 88 -13.76 10.69 7.59
CA ALA A 88 -14.24 11.60 6.54
C ALA A 88 -15.69 11.29 6.12
N SER A 89 -16.05 10.01 6.00
CA SER A 89 -17.42 9.59 5.68
C SER A 89 -18.41 9.94 6.79
N SER A 90 -18.03 9.73 8.06
CA SER A 90 -18.84 10.11 9.23
C SER A 90 -19.04 11.62 9.32
N GLU A 91 -17.97 12.39 9.14
CA GLU A 91 -18.02 13.86 9.13
C GLU A 91 -18.91 14.36 7.99
N SER A 92 -18.75 13.82 6.78
CA SER A 92 -19.60 14.15 5.63
C SER A 92 -21.07 13.83 5.89
N ALA A 93 -21.37 12.66 6.47
CA ALA A 93 -22.74 12.29 6.83
C ALA A 93 -23.34 13.23 7.88
N GLN A 94 -22.54 13.67 8.86
CA GLN A 94 -22.98 14.63 9.88
C GLN A 94 -23.25 16.02 9.28
N VAL A 95 -22.37 16.50 8.39
CA VAL A 95 -22.57 17.77 7.66
C VAL A 95 -23.83 17.69 6.82
N MET A 96 -24.03 16.61 6.06
CA MET A 96 -25.23 16.41 5.24
C MET A 96 -26.51 16.37 6.09
N LYS A 97 -26.49 15.65 7.22
CA LYS A 97 -27.62 15.63 8.17
C LYS A 97 -27.94 17.03 8.69
N LYS A 98 -26.92 17.83 9.01
CA LYS A 98 -27.09 19.21 9.47
C LYS A 98 -27.72 20.08 8.39
N LEU A 99 -27.21 20.03 7.16
CA LEU A 99 -27.76 20.77 6.01
C LEU A 99 -29.23 20.39 5.72
N ILE A 100 -29.57 19.10 5.75
CA ILE A 100 -30.95 18.65 5.59
C ILE A 100 -31.82 19.14 6.75
N SER A 101 -31.33 19.07 7.99
CA SER A 101 -32.09 19.55 9.15
C SER A 101 -32.32 21.05 9.11
N ASP A 102 -31.33 21.83 8.69
CA ASP A 102 -31.41 23.29 8.64
C ASP A 102 -32.36 23.73 7.52
N SER A 103 -32.24 23.15 6.32
CA SER A 103 -33.19 23.39 5.21
C SER A 103 -34.62 22.97 5.56
N LEU A 104 -34.82 21.86 6.27
CA LEU A 104 -36.15 21.43 6.71
C LEU A 104 -36.75 22.39 7.74
N LYS A 105 -35.93 22.94 8.65
CA LYS A 105 -36.38 23.97 9.60
C LYS A 105 -36.79 25.24 8.87
N GLU A 106 -35.97 25.71 7.92
CA GLU A 106 -36.27 26.89 7.11
C GLU A 106 -37.57 26.72 6.31
N ALA A 107 -37.75 25.57 5.65
CA ALA A 107 -38.99 25.25 4.94
C ALA A 107 -40.22 25.21 5.87
N ARG A 108 -40.07 24.69 7.10
CA ARG A 108 -41.15 24.71 8.10
C ARG A 108 -41.50 26.11 8.56
N GLU A 109 -40.51 26.97 8.80
CA GLU A 109 -40.74 28.36 9.19
C GLU A 109 -41.41 29.14 8.06
N LEU A 110 -40.94 29.02 6.82
CA LEU A 110 -41.61 29.61 5.65
C LEU A 110 -43.06 29.14 5.50
N THR A 111 -43.33 27.86 5.73
CA THR A 111 -44.70 27.31 5.69
C THR A 111 -45.57 27.89 6.82
N LYS A 112 -45.03 28.05 8.03
CA LYS A 112 -45.74 28.66 9.16
C LYS A 112 -46.06 30.13 8.88
N GLU A 113 -45.10 30.91 8.39
CA GLU A 113 -45.30 32.31 8.05
C GLU A 113 -46.34 32.46 6.94
N THR A 114 -46.24 31.65 5.88
CA THR A 114 -47.26 31.60 4.81
C THR A 114 -48.64 31.28 5.36
N ARG A 115 -48.75 30.34 6.31
CA ARG A 115 -50.03 29.99 6.95
C ARG A 115 -50.59 31.13 7.80
N LYS A 116 -49.75 31.87 8.53
CA LYS A 116 -50.18 33.06 9.29
C LYS A 116 -50.69 34.15 8.37
N ILE A 117 -49.94 34.47 7.31
CA ILE A 117 -50.32 35.46 6.30
C ILE A 117 -51.64 35.06 5.65
N ASN A 118 -51.80 33.79 5.28
CA ASN A 118 -53.05 33.30 4.68
C ASN A 118 -54.24 33.44 5.64
N ARG A 119 -54.08 33.11 6.93
CA ARG A 119 -55.12 33.32 7.94
C ARG A 119 -55.48 34.80 8.11
N PHE A 120 -54.49 35.67 8.15
CA PHE A 120 -54.70 37.11 8.24
C PHE A 120 -55.43 37.65 7.02
N SER A 121 -55.04 37.20 5.82
CA SER A 121 -55.70 37.55 4.56
C SER A 121 -57.17 37.10 4.53
N LEU A 122 -57.47 35.90 5.01
CA LEU A 122 -58.85 35.40 5.12
C LEU A 122 -59.68 36.23 6.11
N LEU A 123 -59.13 36.55 7.28
CA LEU A 123 -59.80 37.41 8.27
C LEU A 123 -60.06 38.82 7.74
N SER A 124 -59.08 39.43 7.08
CA SER A 124 -59.21 40.75 6.45
C SER A 124 -60.29 40.73 5.36
N SER A 125 -60.32 39.69 4.52
CA SER A 125 -61.31 39.55 3.46
C SER A 125 -62.72 39.39 4.03
N ALA A 126 -62.87 38.57 5.08
CA ALA A 126 -64.15 38.42 5.78
C ALA A 126 -64.63 39.74 6.41
N ALA A 127 -63.73 40.48 7.07
CA ALA A 127 -64.04 41.79 7.64
C ALA A 127 -64.51 42.77 6.55
N MET A 128 -63.80 42.88 5.43
CA MET A 128 -64.21 43.75 4.32
C MET A 128 -65.60 43.39 3.78
N LEU A 129 -65.90 42.11 3.60
CA LEU A 129 -67.23 41.66 3.15
C LEU A 129 -68.32 42.04 4.17
N THR A 130 -68.08 41.85 5.47
CA THR A 130 -69.06 42.23 6.50
C THR A 130 -69.33 43.73 6.54
N VAL A 131 -68.30 44.57 6.39
CA VAL A 131 -68.46 46.03 6.31
C VAL A 131 -69.23 46.42 5.06
N SER A 132 -68.92 45.81 3.91
CA SER A 132 -69.64 46.05 2.65
C SER A 132 -71.12 45.68 2.75
N CYS A 133 -71.44 44.53 3.36
CA CYS A 133 -72.83 44.11 3.57
C CYS A 133 -73.57 45.06 4.53
N ALA A 134 -72.93 45.47 5.63
CA ALA A 134 -73.52 46.44 6.57
C ALA A 134 -73.78 47.79 5.91
N PHE A 135 -72.87 48.27 5.06
CA PHE A 135 -73.03 49.51 4.30
C PHE A 135 -74.21 49.43 3.34
N MET A 136 -74.34 48.33 2.59
CA MET A 136 -75.47 48.09 1.69
C MET A 136 -76.81 48.05 2.44
N LEU A 137 -76.86 47.38 3.59
CA LEU A 137 -78.07 47.32 4.44
C LEU A 137 -78.45 48.70 4.99
N PHE A 138 -77.47 49.48 5.44
CA PHE A 138 -77.69 50.85 5.90
C PHE A 138 -78.29 51.72 4.77
N PHE A 139 -77.73 51.62 3.57
CA PHE A 139 -78.24 52.34 2.40
C PHE A 139 -79.68 51.94 2.06
N LEU A 140 -80.00 50.64 2.12
CA LEU A 140 -81.34 50.11 1.88
C LEU A 140 -82.36 50.61 2.92
N ILE A 141 -82.00 50.61 4.20
CA ILE A 141 -82.87 51.11 5.28
C ILE A 141 -83.13 52.61 5.13
N ASN A 142 -82.11 53.39 4.75
CA ASN A 142 -82.25 54.84 4.57
C ASN A 142 -83.02 55.22 3.30
N PHE A 143 -83.07 54.35 2.30
CA PHE A 143 -83.87 54.53 1.08
C PHE A 143 -85.35 54.14 1.27
N LEU A 144 -85.65 53.25 2.23
CA LEU A 144 -87.01 52.75 2.50
C LEU A 144 -87.78 53.57 3.55
N ARG A 145 -87.15 54.59 4.13
CA ARG A 145 -87.71 55.50 5.14
C ARG A 145 -87.96 56.88 4.56
#